data_AF-A0A0B4CJI3-F1
#
_entry.id   AF-A0A0B4CJI3-F1
#
_cell.length_a   1.000
_cell.length_b   1.000
_cell.length_c   1.000
_cell.angle_alpha   90.00
_cell.angle_beta   90.00
_cell.angle_gamma   90.00
#
_symmetry.space_group_name_H-M   'P 1'
#
loop_
_entity.id
_entity.type
_entity.pdbx_description
1 polymer ?
#
loop_
_entity_poly.entity_id
_entity_poly.type
_entity_poly.pdbx_seq_one_letter_code
_entity_poly.pdbx_strand_id
1 'polypeptide(L)'
;MKYSYKIYSLLLFISLTSCSKKYKGEVSFKNCKAIYPVHDEEKERKLYQGHNTPNQWEYESALRKLAICLCEQYIQKRDPETKEKIIEIYNYKFEFYNRNNTFQKISFDSILANRKDVFNSEILID
;
A
#
# COMPACT_ATOMS: atom_id res chain seq x y z
N MET A 1 4.63 -43.92 40.34
CA MET A 1 4.30 -43.49 38.96
C MET A 1 4.84 -42.09 38.75
N LYS A 2 6.01 -41.93 38.12
CA LYS A 2 6.70 -40.64 37.89
C LYS A 2 6.90 -40.41 36.39
N TYR A 3 5.83 -40.17 35.63
CA TYR A 3 5.95 -39.95 34.19
C TYR A 3 4.99 -38.91 33.60
N SER A 4 4.42 -38.01 34.41
CA SER A 4 3.41 -37.07 33.88
C SER A 4 3.92 -35.64 33.65
N TYR A 5 5.04 -35.21 34.25
CA TYR A 5 5.50 -33.82 34.15
C TYR A 5 6.28 -33.49 32.86
N LYS A 6 6.92 -34.49 32.23
CA LYS A 6 7.72 -34.27 31.01
C LYS A 6 6.87 -34.01 29.77
N ILE A 7 5.63 -34.50 29.73
CA ILE A 7 4.74 -34.38 28.56
C ILE A 7 4.11 -32.98 28.48
N TYR A 8 3.73 -32.41 29.63
CA TYR A 8 3.16 -31.05 29.69
C TYR A 8 4.14 -29.96 29.25
N SER A 9 5.44 -30.14 29.50
CA SER A 9 6.47 -29.18 29.07
C SER A 9 6.67 -29.16 27.55
N LEU A 10 6.39 -30.27 26.86
CA LEU A 10 6.57 -30.39 25.41
C LEU A 10 5.43 -29.71 24.64
N LEU A 11 4.20 -29.78 25.15
CA LEU A 11 3.02 -29.13 24.58
C LEU A 11 3.07 -27.59 24.69
N LEU A 12 3.75 -27.06 25.71
CA LEU A 12 3.89 -25.62 25.95
C LEU A 12 4.88 -24.94 24.98
N PHE A 13 5.75 -25.70 24.33
CA PHE A 13 6.70 -25.18 23.33
C PHE A 13 6.10 -25.06 21.92
N ILE A 14 5.07 -25.85 21.59
CA ILE A 14 4.45 -25.89 20.25
C ILE A 14 3.56 -24.65 20.01
N SER A 15 3.06 -24.01 21.07
CA SER A 15 2.25 -22.79 20.98
C SER A 15 3.04 -21.50 20.72
N LEU A 16 4.38 -21.55 20.73
CA LEU A 16 5.24 -20.37 20.59
C LEU A 16 5.73 -20.12 19.16
N THR A 17 5.46 -21.02 18.21
CA THR A 17 5.85 -20.84 16.80
C THR A 17 4.67 -20.43 15.93
N SER A 18 3.91 -19.41 16.33
CA SER A 18 3.02 -18.71 15.39
C SER A 18 3.85 -17.76 14.54
N CYS A 19 4.53 -18.31 13.53
CA CYS A 19 5.21 -17.49 12.52
C CYS A 19 4.16 -17.10 11.46
N SER A 20 3.43 -16.00 11.69
CA SER A 20 2.56 -15.42 10.67
C SER A 20 3.44 -15.01 9.47
N LYS A 21 3.30 -15.67 8.32
CA LYS A 21 4.01 -15.28 7.10
C LYS A 21 3.52 -13.89 6.69
N LYS A 22 4.37 -12.87 6.82
CA LYS A 22 4.04 -11.53 6.30
C LYS A 22 4.08 -11.57 4.77
N TYR A 23 2.92 -11.58 4.13
CA TYR A 23 2.84 -11.40 2.68
C TYR A 23 3.12 -9.95 2.30
N LYS A 24 3.71 -9.76 1.12
CA LYS A 24 3.98 -8.45 0.55
C LYS A 24 3.41 -8.41 -0.86
N GLY A 25 2.72 -7.33 -1.18
CA GLY A 25 2.30 -6.99 -2.53
C GLY A 25 3.32 -6.07 -3.19
N GLU A 26 3.30 -6.03 -4.52
CA GLU A 26 4.12 -5.12 -5.31
C GLU A 26 3.26 -4.54 -6.44
N VAL A 27 3.40 -3.24 -6.66
CA VAL A 27 2.98 -2.59 -7.91
C VAL A 27 4.23 -2.06 -8.61
N SER A 28 4.35 -2.33 -9.90
CA SER A 28 5.52 -1.93 -10.68
C SER A 28 5.13 -1.52 -12.10
N PHE A 29 5.89 -0.58 -12.64
CA PHE A 29 5.80 -0.15 -14.03
C PHE A 29 7.15 0.41 -14.46
N LYS A 30 7.73 -0.15 -15.53
CA LYS A 30 9.09 0.17 -15.99
C LYS A 30 10.09 0.08 -14.83
N ASN A 31 10.80 1.18 -14.55
CA ASN A 31 11.84 1.25 -13.53
C ASN A 31 11.30 1.69 -12.15
N CYS A 32 9.98 1.85 -12.00
CA CYS A 32 9.33 2.22 -10.75
C CYS A 32 8.66 1.01 -10.11
N LYS A 33 8.83 0.87 -8.79
CA LYS A 33 8.17 -0.16 -7.98
C LYS A 33 7.81 0.36 -6.60
N ALA A 34 6.71 -0.12 -6.05
CA ALA A 34 6.30 0.12 -4.68
C ALA A 34 5.82 -1.19 -4.05
N ILE A 35 6.38 -1.51 -2.88
CA ILE A 35 6.06 -2.70 -2.10
C ILE A 35 5.14 -2.27 -0.96
N TYR A 36 4.12 -3.07 -0.67
CA TYR A 36 3.17 -2.83 0.42
C TYR A 36 2.89 -4.11 1.22
N PRO A 37 2.56 -4.00 2.51
CA PRO A 37 2.17 -5.17 3.30
C PRO A 37 0.83 -5.71 2.79
N VAL A 38 0.70 -7.03 2.76
CA VAL A 38 -0.58 -7.71 2.53
C VAL A 38 -0.92 -8.43 3.83
N HIS A 39 -2.05 -8.05 4.40
CA HIS A 39 -2.61 -8.67 5.59
C HIS A 39 -3.31 -9.98 5.18
N ASP A 40 -3.20 -11.00 6.03
CA ASP A 40 -3.64 -12.39 5.82
C ASP A 40 -5.18 -12.50 5.69
N GLU A 41 -5.79 -13.68 5.89
CA GLU A 41 -7.20 -14.02 5.55
C GLU A 41 -8.29 -12.96 5.83
N GLU A 42 -8.09 -12.11 6.84
CA GLU A 42 -9.00 -11.01 7.19
C GLU A 42 -8.92 -9.79 6.25
N LYS A 43 -7.95 -9.75 5.32
CA LYS A 43 -7.67 -8.65 4.37
C LYS A 43 -7.46 -7.27 4.99
N GLU A 44 -7.23 -7.21 6.30
CA GLU A 44 -7.12 -5.97 7.06
C GLU A 44 -6.06 -6.08 8.16
N ARG A 45 -5.39 -4.97 8.49
CA ARG A 45 -4.54 -4.84 9.67
C ARG A 45 -5.29 -4.14 10.77
N LYS A 46 -5.52 -4.84 11.87
CA LYS A 46 -6.04 -4.28 13.12
C LYS A 46 -4.97 -3.38 13.74
N LEU A 47 -5.28 -2.10 13.94
CA LEU A 47 -4.41 -1.12 14.60
C LEU A 47 -4.78 -0.98 16.08
N TYR A 48 -6.06 -0.66 16.36
CA TYR A 48 -6.68 -0.57 17.69
C TYR A 48 -8.21 -0.68 17.53
N GLN A 49 -9.00 -0.71 18.63
CA GLN A 49 -10.46 -0.98 18.57
C GLN A 49 -11.18 -0.12 17.52
N GLY A 50 -11.71 -0.76 16.46
CA GLY A 50 -12.45 -0.09 15.39
C GLY A 50 -11.61 0.49 14.25
N HIS A 51 -10.27 0.45 14.34
CA HIS A 51 -9.36 0.99 13.34
C HIS A 51 -8.62 -0.14 12.64
N ASN A 52 -9.03 -0.41 11.41
CA ASN A 52 -8.43 -1.40 10.54
C ASN A 52 -7.92 -0.73 9.26
N THR A 53 -6.77 -1.18 8.75
CA THR A 53 -6.28 -0.80 7.42
C THR A 53 -6.50 -1.95 6.45
N PRO A 54 -7.46 -1.85 5.52
CA PRO A 54 -7.65 -2.85 4.48
C PRO A 54 -6.45 -2.95 3.54
N ASN A 55 -6.22 -4.15 3.00
CA ASN A 55 -5.24 -4.40 1.94
C ASN A 55 -5.44 -3.47 0.73
N GLN A 56 -6.70 -3.09 0.46
CA GLN A 56 -7.04 -2.14 -0.58
C GLN A 56 -6.38 -0.77 -0.33
N TRP A 57 -6.33 -0.30 0.92
CA TRP A 57 -5.71 0.99 1.26
C TRP A 57 -4.18 0.93 1.16
N GLU A 58 -3.59 -0.21 1.52
CA GLU A 58 -2.15 -0.46 1.34
C GLU A 58 -1.77 -0.50 -0.14
N TYR A 59 -2.57 -1.16 -0.98
CA TYR A 59 -2.44 -1.15 -2.44
C TYR A 59 -2.56 0.27 -3.01
N GLU A 60 -3.55 1.03 -2.56
CA GLU A 60 -3.76 2.42 -2.97
C GLU A 60 -2.59 3.33 -2.59
N SER A 61 -2.03 3.16 -1.39
CA SER A 61 -0.80 3.85 -0.98
C SER A 61 0.36 3.49 -1.91
N ALA A 62 0.49 2.21 -2.28
CA ALA A 62 1.53 1.75 -3.20
C ALA A 62 1.37 2.36 -4.61
N LEU A 63 0.15 2.45 -5.14
CA LEU A 63 -0.13 3.11 -6.42
C LEU A 63 0.28 4.59 -6.41
N ARG A 64 0.00 5.30 -5.32
CA ARG A 64 0.38 6.71 -5.17
C ARG A 64 1.90 6.89 -5.12
N LYS A 65 2.62 6.01 -4.39
CA LYS A 65 4.10 5.97 -4.41
C LYS A 65 4.65 5.67 -5.80
N LEU A 66 4.04 4.72 -6.51
CA LEU A 66 4.40 4.39 -7.89
C LEU A 66 4.25 5.63 -8.79
N ALA A 67 3.14 6.36 -8.69
CA ALA A 67 2.90 7.57 -9.47
C ALA A 67 3.94 8.67 -9.22
N ILE A 68 4.37 8.89 -7.97
CA ILE A 68 5.46 9.85 -7.66
C ILE A 68 6.73 9.48 -8.41
N CYS A 69 7.16 8.21 -8.34
CA CYS A 69 8.33 7.73 -9.05
C CYS A 69 8.18 7.92 -10.58
N LEU A 70 7.01 7.59 -11.13
CA LEU A 70 6.75 7.75 -12.57
C LEU A 70 6.82 9.22 -12.99
N CYS A 71 6.29 10.14 -12.18
CA CYS A 71 6.42 11.57 -12.44
C CYS A 71 7.90 12.02 -12.46
N GLU A 72 8.73 11.53 -11.55
CA GLU A 72 10.16 11.83 -11.52
C GLU A 72 10.89 11.29 -12.76
N GLN A 73 10.56 10.05 -13.17
CA GLN A 73 11.09 9.49 -14.42
C GLN A 73 10.63 10.28 -15.64
N TYR A 74 9.37 10.69 -15.69
CA TYR A 74 8.83 11.48 -16.79
C TYR A 74 9.49 12.85 -16.92
N ILE A 75 9.86 13.48 -15.79
CA ILE A 75 10.60 14.75 -15.78
C ILE A 75 11.98 14.57 -16.45
N GLN A 76 12.65 13.45 -16.19
CA GLN A 76 13.96 13.14 -16.77
C GLN A 76 13.85 12.76 -18.25
N LYS A 77 12.83 11.97 -18.60
CA LYS A 77 12.59 11.50 -19.97
C LYS A 77 11.08 11.52 -20.26
N ARG A 78 10.68 12.37 -21.21
CA ARG A 78 9.29 12.56 -21.63
C ARG A 78 8.75 11.34 -22.39
N ASP A 79 8.45 10.29 -21.65
CA ASP A 79 7.97 9.01 -22.17
C ASP A 79 6.43 8.96 -22.20
N PRO A 80 5.79 8.78 -23.39
CA PRO A 80 4.33 8.81 -23.51
C PRO A 80 3.61 7.76 -22.67
N GLU A 81 4.12 6.53 -22.63
CA GLU A 81 3.52 5.44 -21.84
C GLU A 81 3.55 5.75 -20.33
N THR A 82 4.64 6.36 -19.86
CA THR A 82 4.75 6.82 -18.46
C THR A 82 3.72 7.90 -18.17
N LYS A 83 3.50 8.83 -19.10
CA LYS A 83 2.45 9.86 -18.98
C LYS A 83 1.05 9.24 -18.91
N GLU A 84 0.75 8.29 -19.79
CA GLU A 84 -0.52 7.56 -19.78
C GLU A 84 -0.74 6.83 -18.45
N LYS A 85 0.30 6.16 -17.94
CA LYS A 85 0.21 5.46 -16.64
C LYS A 85 -0.01 6.41 -15.47
N ILE A 86 0.63 7.58 -15.46
CA ILE A 86 0.38 8.62 -14.45
C ILE A 86 -1.07 9.09 -14.51
N ILE A 87 -1.62 9.32 -15.71
CA ILE A 87 -3.01 9.73 -15.91
C ILE A 87 -3.99 8.63 -15.46
N GLU A 88 -3.69 7.37 -15.75
CA GLU A 88 -4.46 6.21 -15.30
C GLU A 88 -4.54 6.16 -13.77
N ILE A 89 -3.38 6.22 -13.09
CA ILE A 89 -3.33 6.20 -11.61
C ILE A 89 -4.04 7.45 -11.04
N TYR A 90 -3.87 8.61 -11.67
CA TYR A 90 -4.52 9.84 -11.26
C TYR A 90 -6.06 9.77 -11.33
N ASN A 91 -6.60 9.07 -12.33
CA ASN A 91 -8.04 8.87 -12.52
C ASN A 91 -8.59 7.66 -11.76
N TYR A 92 -7.73 6.88 -11.10
CA TYR A 92 -8.14 5.74 -10.29
C TYR A 92 -9.08 6.20 -9.16
N LYS A 93 -10.16 5.45 -8.94
CA LYS A 93 -11.12 5.70 -7.85
C LYS A 93 -10.58 5.11 -6.55
N PHE A 94 -9.84 5.92 -5.81
CA PHE A 94 -9.33 5.57 -4.48
C PHE A 94 -10.47 5.56 -3.45
N GLU A 95 -10.60 4.45 -2.71
CA GLU A 95 -11.59 4.31 -1.63
C GLU A 95 -11.18 5.12 -0.40
N PHE A 96 -9.89 5.09 -0.04
CA PHE A 96 -9.39 5.79 1.16
C PHE A 96 -9.15 7.26 0.88
N TYR A 97 -8.50 7.56 -0.24
CA TYR A 97 -8.16 8.93 -0.61
C TYR A 97 -9.32 9.64 -1.32
N ASN A 98 -10.56 9.34 -0.92
CA ASN A 98 -11.77 9.69 -1.65
C ASN A 98 -11.80 11.20 -1.94
N ARG A 99 -11.66 11.51 -3.22
CA ARG A 99 -11.54 12.87 -3.75
C ARG A 99 -12.95 13.47 -3.88
N ASN A 100 -13.62 13.72 -2.76
CA ASN A 100 -14.95 14.34 -2.80
C ASN A 100 -14.89 15.74 -3.46
N ASN A 101 -15.43 15.83 -4.67
CA ASN A 101 -16.05 17.00 -5.33
C ASN A 101 -15.23 18.22 -5.79
N THR A 102 -13.89 18.20 -5.81
CA THR A 102 -13.12 19.39 -6.28
C THR A 102 -12.07 19.13 -7.35
N PHE A 103 -12.05 17.94 -7.96
CA PHE A 103 -11.16 17.71 -9.10
C PHE A 103 -11.72 18.35 -10.37
N GLN A 104 -11.49 19.65 -10.46
CA GLN A 104 -11.37 20.37 -11.72
C GLN A 104 -10.47 19.56 -12.66
N LYS A 105 -10.77 19.63 -13.95
CA LYS A 105 -9.93 19.16 -15.06
C LYS A 105 -8.55 19.85 -14.97
N ILE A 106 -7.68 19.41 -14.07
CA ILE A 106 -6.32 19.94 -13.96
C ILE A 106 -5.49 19.36 -15.10
N SER A 107 -4.65 20.20 -15.70
CA SER A 107 -3.76 19.76 -16.76
C SER A 107 -2.74 18.76 -16.24
N PHE A 108 -2.18 17.97 -17.15
CA PHE A 108 -1.10 17.05 -16.81
C PHE A 108 0.12 17.79 -16.21
N ASP A 109 0.40 19.01 -16.67
CA ASP A 109 1.51 19.81 -16.12
C ASP A 109 1.26 20.20 -14.67
N SER A 110 0.01 20.52 -14.30
CA SER A 110 -0.36 20.77 -12.91
C SER A 110 -0.21 19.53 -12.02
N ILE A 111 -0.54 18.33 -12.55
CA ILE A 111 -0.31 17.06 -11.86
C ILE A 111 1.20 16.88 -11.61
N LEU A 112 2.02 17.13 -12.61
CA LEU A 112 3.48 16.94 -12.51
C LEU A 112 4.14 17.93 -11.54
N ALA A 113 3.72 19.19 -11.58
CA ALA A 113 4.21 20.25 -10.71
C ALA A 113 3.90 19.96 -9.23
N ASN A 114 2.68 19.50 -8.94
CA ASN A 114 2.17 19.24 -7.58
C ASN A 114 2.18 17.75 -7.21
N ARG A 115 3.00 16.93 -7.90
CA ARG A 115 2.96 15.46 -7.81
C ARG A 115 3.04 14.90 -6.39
N LYS A 116 3.80 15.55 -5.49
CA LYS A 116 3.96 15.12 -4.10
C LYS A 116 2.66 15.29 -3.30
N ASP A 117 1.91 16.35 -3.56
CA ASP A 117 0.63 16.61 -2.89
C ASP A 117 -0.49 15.77 -3.52
N VAL A 118 -0.55 15.73 -4.85
CA VAL A 118 -1.55 14.98 -5.63
C VAL A 118 -1.52 13.49 -5.31
N PHE A 119 -0.33 12.94 -5.15
CA PHE A 119 -0.08 11.54 -4.84
C PHE A 119 0.49 11.34 -3.44
N ASN A 120 0.26 12.26 -2.50
CA ASN A 120 0.71 12.05 -1.12
C ASN A 120 0.10 10.74 -0.59
N SER A 121 0.94 9.81 -0.16
CA SER A 121 0.56 8.46 0.28
C SER A 121 0.71 8.28 1.79
N GLU A 122 1.07 9.35 2.49
CA GLU A 122 1.13 9.39 3.94
C GLU A 122 -0.29 9.30 4.48
N ILE A 123 -0.57 8.16 5.12
CA ILE A 123 -1.81 7.93 5.85
C ILE A 123 -1.71 8.76 7.12
N LEU A 124 -2.46 9.87 7.20
CA LEU A 124 -2.72 10.55 8.46
C LEU A 124 -3.68 9.67 9.26
N ILE A 125 -3.12 8.78 10.05
CA ILE A 125 -3.87 8.07 11.10
C ILE A 125 -3.92 9.07 12.27
N ASP A 126 -5.09 9.65 12.51
CA ASP A 126 -5.39 10.35 13.78
C ASP A 126 -5.66 9.31 14.88
#